data_AF-A0A7S3IL16-F1
#
_entry.id   AF-A0A7S3IL16-F1
#
_cell.length_a   1.000
_cell.length_b   1.000
_cell.length_c   1.000
_cell.angle_alpha   90.00
_cell.angle_beta   90.00
_cell.angle_gamma   90.00
#
_symmetry.space_group_name_H-M   'P 1'
#
loop_
_entity.id
_entity.type
_entity.pdbx_description
1 polymer ?
#
loop_
_entity_poly.entity_id
_entity_poly.type
_entity_poly.pdbx_seq_one_letter_code
_entity_poly.pdbx_strand_id
1 'polypeptide(L)'
;MFDTPTWRASNDWFLKLGYKPEIVTQVAKEAVAVLKRVQEQVGVNMIIGGQIGPRGDGYAVDGMMSAKEAADYHLPTVRALVDEGVNAINVLTLNYLEEAQGAASACSQCDIPYSLVFTLETDGTLPSGQSLEDAIR
;
A
#
# COMPACT_ATOMS: atom_id res chain seq x y z
N MET A 1 -8.42 -14.29 -1.11
CA MET A 1 -7.25 -13.44 -0.79
C MET A 1 -7.52 -12.77 0.54
N PHE A 2 -6.53 -12.70 1.41
CA PHE A 2 -6.62 -11.96 2.68
C PHE A 2 -5.44 -11.02 2.78
N ASP A 3 -5.73 -9.81 3.22
CA ASP A 3 -4.76 -8.72 3.25
C ASP A 3 -4.19 -8.51 4.65
N THR A 4 -2.89 -8.22 4.72
CA THR A 4 -2.24 -7.85 5.97
C THR A 4 -2.86 -6.58 6.54
N PRO A 5 -3.01 -6.44 7.87
CA PRO A 5 -3.57 -5.25 8.50
C PRO A 5 -2.55 -4.08 8.54
N THR A 6 -1.99 -3.72 7.39
CA THR A 6 -0.83 -2.81 7.27
C THR A 6 -1.14 -1.51 6.52
N TRP A 7 -2.42 -1.20 6.28
CA TRP A 7 -2.83 0.01 5.54
C TRP A 7 -2.15 1.30 6.00
N ARG A 8 -1.97 1.48 7.32
CA ARG A 8 -1.34 2.67 7.92
C ARG A 8 0.10 2.42 8.41
N ALA A 9 0.68 1.26 8.09
CA ALA A 9 2.02 0.86 8.52
C ALA A 9 3.09 1.49 7.61
N SER A 10 3.23 2.82 7.68
CA SER A 10 4.21 3.58 6.90
C SER A 10 5.06 4.50 7.78
N ASN A 11 6.20 4.95 7.22
CA ASN A 11 7.19 5.74 7.94
C ASN A 11 6.61 6.98 8.63
N ASP A 12 5.76 7.75 7.94
CA ASP A 12 5.17 8.98 8.51
C ASP A 12 4.27 8.67 9.72
N TRP A 13 3.52 7.58 9.70
CA TRP A 13 2.68 7.17 10.82
C TRP A 13 3.51 6.63 11.99
N PHE A 14 4.56 5.87 11.70
CA PHE A 14 5.49 5.41 12.74
C PHE A 14 6.21 6.57 13.43
N LEU A 15 6.68 7.56 12.66
CA LEU A 15 7.31 8.77 13.21
C LEU A 15 6.35 9.54 14.12
N LYS A 16 5.07 9.70 13.73
CA LYS A 16 4.04 10.34 14.58
C LYS A 16 3.80 9.59 15.90
N LEU A 17 4.02 8.28 15.91
CA LEU A 17 3.92 7.43 17.10
C LEU A 17 5.23 7.34 17.91
N GLY A 18 6.29 8.02 17.48
CA GLY A 18 7.59 8.02 18.15
C GLY A 18 8.48 6.82 17.82
N TYR A 19 8.11 6.02 16.82
CA TYR A 19 8.95 4.94 16.30
C TYR A 19 9.88 5.44 15.20
N LYS A 20 11.02 4.76 15.06
CA LYS A 20 11.91 4.99 13.92
C LYS A 20 11.45 4.15 12.71
N PRO A 21 11.79 4.58 11.47
CA PRO A 21 11.35 3.91 10.25
C PRO A 21 11.66 2.40 10.17
N GLU A 22 12.70 1.91 10.84
CA GLU A 22 13.11 0.50 10.79
C GLU A 22 12.04 -0.44 11.38
N ILE A 23 11.06 0.07 12.11
CA ILE A 23 9.93 -0.71 12.63
C ILE A 23 9.05 -1.29 11.52
N VAL A 24 9.08 -0.71 10.31
CA VAL A 24 8.25 -1.16 9.17
C VAL A 24 8.47 -2.64 8.85
N THR A 25 9.73 -3.11 8.90
CA THR A 25 10.08 -4.52 8.64
C THR A 25 9.51 -5.43 9.73
N GLN A 26 9.57 -5.02 10.99
CA GLN A 26 9.01 -5.80 12.10
C GLN A 26 7.48 -5.90 12.00
N VAL A 27 6.80 -4.80 11.66
CA VAL A 27 5.34 -4.78 11.49
C VAL A 27 4.91 -5.63 10.30
N ALA A 28 5.62 -5.54 9.16
CA ALA A 28 5.35 -6.39 8.00
C ALA A 28 5.47 -7.88 8.36
N LYS A 29 6.55 -8.26 9.04
CA LYS A 29 6.78 -9.63 9.51
C LYS A 29 5.66 -10.15 10.39
N GLU A 30 5.27 -9.38 11.41
CA GLU A 30 4.20 -9.78 12.31
C GLU A 30 2.85 -9.91 11.61
N ALA A 31 2.53 -8.94 10.73
CA ALA A 31 1.28 -8.92 9.98
C ALA A 31 1.15 -10.12 9.03
N VAL A 32 2.21 -10.46 8.29
CA VAL A 32 2.24 -11.64 7.42
C VAL A 32 2.20 -12.93 8.23
N ALA A 33 2.92 -12.99 9.36
CA ALA A 33 2.91 -14.17 10.23
C ALA A 33 1.52 -14.49 10.79
N VAL A 34 0.69 -13.47 11.08
CA VAL A 34 -0.71 -13.68 11.48
C VAL A 34 -1.47 -14.43 10.38
N LEU A 35 -1.38 -13.98 9.12
CA LEU A 35 -2.10 -14.62 8.02
C LEU A 35 -1.58 -16.01 7.67
N LYS A 36 -0.26 -16.24 7.78
CA LYS A 36 0.31 -17.59 7.62
C LYS A 36 -0.22 -18.56 8.68
N ARG A 37 -0.33 -18.14 9.95
CA ARG A 37 -0.95 -18.98 10.99
C ARG A 37 -2.42 -19.29 10.70
N VAL A 38 -3.18 -18.32 10.21
CA VAL A 38 -4.58 -18.55 9.80
C VAL A 38 -4.64 -19.56 8.64
N GLN A 39 -3.77 -19.42 7.65
CA GLN A 39 -3.68 -20.35 6.53
C GLN A 39 -3.41 -21.79 7.00
N GLU A 40 -2.45 -21.97 7.92
CA GLU A 40 -2.13 -23.27 8.52
C GLU A 40 -3.31 -23.87 9.29
N GLN A 41 -4.04 -23.04 10.06
CA GLN A 41 -5.18 -23.50 10.86
C GLN A 41 -6.39 -23.91 10.02
N VAL A 42 -6.68 -23.17 8.95
CA VAL A 42 -7.83 -23.44 8.07
C VAL A 42 -7.51 -24.54 7.06
N GLY A 43 -6.23 -24.77 6.74
CA GLY A 43 -5.79 -25.85 5.84
C GLY A 43 -6.13 -25.61 4.36
N VAL A 44 -6.33 -24.35 3.97
CA VAL A 44 -6.64 -23.94 2.59
C VAL A 44 -5.51 -23.11 2.01
N ASN A 45 -5.24 -23.28 0.70
CA ASN A 45 -4.31 -22.40 0.00
C ASN A 45 -4.93 -21.00 -0.12
N MET A 46 -4.22 -19.99 0.39
CA MET A 46 -4.69 -18.63 0.50
C MET A 46 -3.68 -17.69 -0.15
N ILE A 47 -4.15 -16.76 -0.97
CA ILE A 47 -3.35 -15.62 -1.42
C ILE A 47 -3.26 -14.63 -0.26
N ILE A 48 -2.05 -14.38 0.21
CA ILE A 48 -1.72 -13.36 1.21
C ILE A 48 -1.35 -12.08 0.46
N GLY A 49 -2.16 -11.04 0.61
CA GLY A 49 -1.86 -9.72 0.07
C GLY A 49 -1.21 -8.81 1.09
N GLY A 50 -0.24 -8.00 0.65
CA GLY A 50 0.30 -6.91 1.44
C GLY A 50 -0.54 -5.65 1.24
N GLN A 51 -1.26 -5.20 2.27
CA GLN A 51 -2.08 -3.98 2.17
C GLN A 51 -1.22 -2.74 2.40
N ILE A 52 -1.35 -1.75 1.51
CA ILE A 52 -0.72 -0.43 1.63
C ILE A 52 -1.81 0.63 1.43
N GLY A 53 -1.80 1.67 2.26
CA GLY A 53 -2.64 2.85 2.10
C GLY A 53 -1.87 4.05 1.51
N PRO A 54 -2.55 5.16 1.21
CA PRO A 54 -1.87 6.39 0.84
C PRO A 54 -1.03 6.91 2.01
N ARG A 55 -0.08 7.80 1.70
CA ARG A 55 0.73 8.49 2.70
C ARG A 55 -0.13 9.24 3.72
N GLY A 56 -1.18 9.91 3.22
CA GLY A 56 -2.07 10.77 3.98
C GLY A 56 -3.37 10.08 4.41
N ASP A 57 -4.46 10.84 4.34
CA ASP A 57 -5.82 10.30 4.42
C ASP A 57 -6.27 9.75 3.06
N GLY A 58 -7.18 8.77 3.05
CA GLY A 58 -7.70 8.16 1.82
C GLY A 58 -8.84 8.92 1.14
N TYR A 59 -9.38 9.96 1.79
CA TYR A 59 -10.56 10.72 1.35
C TYR A 59 -10.29 12.22 1.25
N ALA A 60 -9.14 12.70 1.72
CA ALA A 60 -8.73 14.10 1.62
C ALA A 60 -7.31 14.23 1.06
N VAL A 61 -7.14 15.17 0.12
CA VAL A 61 -5.83 15.52 -0.43
C VAL A 61 -5.19 16.58 0.47
N ASP A 62 -4.52 16.12 1.53
CA ASP A 62 -3.83 17.00 2.49
C ASP A 62 -2.42 17.40 2.04
N GLY A 63 -1.91 16.79 0.96
CA GLY A 63 -0.64 17.07 0.33
C GLY A 63 -0.34 16.10 -0.80
N MET A 64 0.38 16.56 -1.83
CA MET A 64 0.71 15.75 -3.00
C MET A 64 2.22 15.58 -3.12
N MET A 65 2.63 14.34 -3.32
CA MET A 65 3.97 13.96 -3.75
C MET A 65 4.04 13.94 -5.27
N SER A 66 5.21 14.24 -5.84
CA SER A 66 5.53 13.78 -7.19
C SER A 66 5.57 12.26 -7.25
N ALA A 67 5.42 11.69 -8.44
CA ALA A 67 5.49 10.23 -8.63
C ALA A 67 6.82 9.63 -8.14
N LYS A 68 7.93 10.37 -8.29
CA LYS A 68 9.23 9.95 -7.75
C LYS A 68 9.23 9.91 -6.23
N GLU A 69 8.77 10.97 -5.58
CA GLU A 69 8.69 11.02 -4.11
C GLU A 69 7.77 9.92 -3.57
N ALA A 70 6.65 9.66 -4.23
CA ALA A 70 5.75 8.57 -3.87
C ALA A 70 6.40 7.19 -4.03
N ALA A 71 7.19 6.97 -5.08
CA ALA A 71 7.94 5.72 -5.25
C ALA A 71 8.96 5.52 -4.11
N ASP A 72 9.76 6.56 -3.82
CA ASP A 72 10.74 6.53 -2.74
C ASP A 72 10.07 6.33 -1.36
N TYR A 73 8.86 6.88 -1.17
CA TYR A 73 8.06 6.74 0.05
C TYR A 73 7.51 5.32 0.27
N HIS A 74 6.94 4.71 -0.78
CA HIS A 74 6.26 3.40 -0.67
C HIS A 74 7.23 2.21 -0.72
N LEU A 75 8.39 2.36 -1.36
CA LEU A 75 9.36 1.27 -1.57
C LEU A 75 9.78 0.53 -0.29
N PRO A 76 10.09 1.18 0.86
CA PRO A 76 10.46 0.45 2.07
C PRO A 76 9.38 -0.50 2.58
N THR A 77 8.11 -0.06 2.55
CA THR A 77 6.96 -0.86 2.99
C THR A 77 6.69 -2.01 2.04
N VAL A 78 6.72 -1.75 0.72
CA VAL A 78 6.59 -2.78 -0.32
C VAL A 78 7.65 -3.86 -0.13
N ARG A 79 8.93 -3.46 -0.05
CA ARG A 79 10.04 -4.40 0.10
C ARG A 79 9.91 -5.23 1.39
N ALA A 80 9.55 -4.59 2.50
CA ALA A 80 9.33 -5.29 3.77
C ALA A 80 8.23 -6.37 3.68
N LEU A 81 7.12 -6.10 2.97
CA LEU A 81 6.06 -7.08 2.77
C LEU A 81 6.49 -8.21 1.81
N VAL A 82 7.20 -7.87 0.73
CA VAL A 82 7.71 -8.84 -0.25
C VAL A 82 8.73 -9.78 0.38
N ASP A 83 9.65 -9.27 1.20
CA ASP A 83 10.65 -10.07 1.91
C ASP A 83 10.01 -11.09 2.86
N GLU A 84 8.81 -10.78 3.38
CA GLU A 84 8.03 -11.68 4.24
C GLU A 84 7.15 -12.66 3.45
N GLY A 85 7.12 -12.57 2.12
CA GLY A 85 6.50 -13.54 1.22
C GLY A 85 5.01 -13.35 0.99
N VAL A 86 4.54 -12.09 0.89
CA VAL A 86 3.22 -11.82 0.31
C VAL A 86 3.16 -12.24 -1.16
N ASN A 87 1.99 -12.60 -1.65
CA ASN A 87 1.78 -13.02 -3.04
C ASN A 87 1.49 -11.85 -3.99
N ALA A 88 0.98 -10.75 -3.45
CA ALA A 88 0.67 -9.52 -4.19
C ALA A 88 0.62 -8.33 -3.23
N ILE A 89 0.67 -7.11 -3.76
CA ILE A 89 0.43 -5.87 -3.01
C ILE A 89 -0.91 -5.27 -3.42
N ASN A 90 -1.71 -4.84 -2.44
CA ASN A 90 -2.95 -4.11 -2.66
C ASN A 90 -2.79 -2.70 -2.13
N VAL A 91 -2.64 -1.73 -3.04
CA VAL A 91 -2.54 -0.31 -2.69
C VAL A 91 -3.94 0.28 -2.73
N LEU A 92 -4.48 0.59 -1.56
CA LEU A 92 -5.88 0.98 -1.40
C LEU A 92 -6.03 2.47 -1.18
N THR A 93 -7.22 2.99 -1.52
CA THR A 93 -7.69 4.34 -1.18
C THR A 93 -6.76 5.45 -1.66
N LEU A 94 -6.19 5.29 -2.86
CA LEU A 94 -5.39 6.32 -3.52
C LEU A 94 -6.29 7.47 -3.98
N ASN A 95 -5.91 8.71 -3.70
CA ASN A 95 -6.75 9.88 -3.94
C ASN A 95 -6.16 10.89 -4.93
N TYR A 96 -4.96 10.63 -5.46
CA TYR A 96 -4.38 11.34 -6.60
C TYR A 96 -3.45 10.45 -7.44
N LEU A 97 -3.24 10.82 -8.70
CA LEU A 97 -2.57 9.97 -9.69
C LEU A 97 -1.09 9.75 -9.41
N GLU A 98 -0.36 10.79 -9.03
CA GLU A 98 1.08 10.73 -8.84
C GLU A 98 1.48 9.75 -7.71
N GLU A 99 0.65 9.62 -6.66
CA GLU A 99 0.88 8.59 -5.64
C GLU A 99 0.68 7.19 -6.20
N ALA A 100 -0.37 6.98 -7.00
CA ALA A 100 -0.64 5.70 -7.63
C ALA A 100 0.53 5.27 -8.54
N GLN A 101 1.06 6.20 -9.33
CA GLN A 101 2.24 5.98 -10.18
C GLN A 101 3.48 5.62 -9.35
N GLY A 102 3.71 6.33 -8.24
CA GLY A 102 4.82 6.04 -7.35
C GLY A 102 4.71 4.67 -6.69
N ALA A 103 3.53 4.33 -6.16
CA ALA A 103 3.28 3.02 -5.55
C ALA A 103 3.41 1.88 -6.57
N ALA A 104 2.91 2.07 -7.79
CA ALA A 104 3.08 1.13 -8.91
C ALA A 104 4.56 0.91 -9.26
N SER A 105 5.34 2.00 -9.31
CA SER A 105 6.78 1.93 -9.54
C SER A 105 7.50 1.18 -8.41
N ALA A 106 7.15 1.43 -7.15
CA ALA A 106 7.72 0.73 -6.00
C ALA A 106 7.43 -0.78 -6.05
N CYS A 107 6.19 -1.18 -6.38
CA CYS A 107 5.82 -2.58 -6.56
C CYS A 107 6.59 -3.22 -7.72
N SER A 108 6.68 -2.52 -8.86
CA SER A 108 7.40 -3.01 -10.04
C SER A 108 8.89 -3.23 -9.78
N GLN A 109 9.53 -2.38 -8.97
CA GLN A 109 10.93 -2.55 -8.54
C GLN A 109 11.17 -3.79 -7.67
N CYS A 110 10.12 -4.32 -7.04
CA CYS A 110 10.16 -5.54 -6.23
C CYS A 110 9.65 -6.78 -6.96
N ASP A 111 9.34 -6.68 -8.26
CA ASP A 111 8.84 -7.78 -9.10
C ASP A 111 7.63 -8.53 -8.47
N ILE A 112 6.72 -7.76 -7.85
CA ILE A 112 5.53 -8.30 -7.18
C ILE A 112 4.26 -7.90 -7.95
N PRO A 113 3.29 -8.81 -8.17
CA PRO A 113 1.97 -8.42 -8.67
C PRO A 113 1.29 -7.41 -7.74
N TYR A 114 0.57 -6.44 -8.31
CA TYR A 114 -0.11 -5.42 -7.50
C TYR A 114 -1.45 -4.97 -8.08
N SER A 115 -2.29 -4.41 -7.19
CA SER A 115 -3.50 -3.68 -7.55
C SER A 115 -3.44 -2.25 -7.00
N LEU A 116 -4.03 -1.32 -7.76
CA LEU A 116 -4.21 0.07 -7.36
C LEU A 116 -5.71 0.32 -7.24
N VAL A 117 -6.16 0.77 -6.08
CA VAL A 117 -7.57 1.06 -5.82
C VAL A 117 -7.73 2.53 -5.47
N PHE A 118 -8.48 3.24 -6.31
CA PHE A 118 -8.73 4.67 -6.16
C PHE A 118 -9.96 4.92 -5.29
N THR A 119 -9.87 5.95 -4.47
CA THR A 119 -11.04 6.63 -3.93
C THR A 119 -11.63 7.50 -5.03
N LEU A 120 -12.95 7.46 -5.22
CA LEU A 120 -13.66 8.26 -6.21
C LEU A 120 -14.78 9.06 -5.57
N GLU A 121 -15.02 10.23 -6.12
CA GLU A 121 -16.23 11.02 -5.92
C GLU A 121 -17.40 10.42 -6.70
N THR A 122 -18.61 10.96 -6.47
CA THR A 122 -19.84 10.45 -7.10
C THR A 122 -19.91 10.65 -8.62
N ASP A 123 -19.00 11.43 -9.19
CA ASP A 123 -18.91 11.76 -10.62
C ASP A 123 -17.79 11.02 -11.37
N GLY A 124 -17.09 10.10 -10.70
CA GLY A 124 -16.00 9.32 -11.30
C GLY A 124 -14.66 10.07 -11.37
N THR A 125 -14.52 11.19 -10.66
CA THR A 125 -13.23 11.83 -10.40
C THR A 125 -12.59 11.33 -9.12
N LEU A 126 -11.27 11.39 -9.02
CA LEU A 126 -10.52 11.22 -7.78
C LEU A 126 -10.72 12.47 -6.90
N PRO A 127 -10.49 12.40 -5.58
CA PRO A 127 -10.52 13.59 -4.71
C PRO A 127 -9.59 14.74 -5.14
N SER A 128 -8.56 14.46 -5.95
CA SER A 128 -7.71 15.48 -6.60
C SER A 128 -8.37 16.25 -7.75
N GLY A 129 -9.57 15.83 -8.18
CA GLY A 129 -10.28 16.36 -9.35
C GLY A 129 -9.87 15.73 -10.68
N GLN A 130 -8.86 14.84 -10.71
CA GLN A 130 -8.50 14.08 -11.91
C GLN A 130 -9.58 13.04 -12.24
N SER A 131 -9.85 12.79 -13.52
CA SER A 131 -10.83 11.76 -13.89
C SER A 131 -10.25 10.36 -13.68
N LEU A 132 -11.10 9.36 -13.38
CA LEU A 132 -10.67 7.96 -13.38
C LEU A 132 -10.14 7.53 -14.75
N GLU A 133 -10.73 8.04 -15.85
CA GLU A 133 -10.29 7.73 -17.21
C GLU A 133 -8.82 8.12 -17.42
N ASP A 134 -8.42 9.30 -16.99
CA ASP A 134 -7.03 9.76 -17.08
C ASP A 134 -6.11 8.92 -16.19
N ALA A 135 -6.61 8.43 -15.05
CA ALA A 135 -5.82 7.66 -14.09
C ALA A 135 -5.53 6.21 -14.54
N ILE A 136 -6.32 5.65 -15.47
CA ILE A 136 -6.19 4.24 -15.92
C ILE A 136 -5.63 4.09 -17.34
N ARG A 137 -5.36 5.20 -18.04
CA ARG A 137 -4.73 5.21 -19.36
C ARG A 137 -3.21 5.04 -19.25
#